data_AF-A0AA37MSS4-F1
#
_entry.id   AF-A0AA37MSS4-F1
#
_cell.length_a   1.000
_cell.length_b   1.000
_cell.length_c   1.000
_cell.angle_alpha   90.00
_cell.angle_beta   90.00
_cell.angle_gamma   90.00
#
_symmetry.space_group_name_H-M   'P 1'
#
loop_
_entity.id
_entity.type
_entity.pdbx_description
1 polymer ?
#
loop_
_entity_poly.entity_id
_entity_poly.type
_entity_poly.pdbx_seq_one_letter_code
_entity_poly.pdbx_strand_id
1 'polypeptide(L)'
;MHLFVRRPGCAALLALCFGVLATTSAHADDTPSPCDALKRIVAAAPNFSSLSAIDGRAVALPYGDDAKCAASQTNYRCTWTPHGGASADALQGVAADIASCLPDATHDQNSPARQHFYLGARGARTEITAAQAGSNKLKLEIYGSR
;
A
#
# COMPACT_ATOMS: atom_id res chain seq x y z
N MET A 1 -0.23 29.63 -81.99
CA MET A 1 0.05 30.64 -80.95
C MET A 1 0.70 29.94 -79.78
N HIS A 2 1.92 30.36 -79.43
CA HIS A 2 2.75 29.81 -78.36
C HIS A 2 2.16 30.08 -76.97
N LEU A 3 2.75 29.40 -75.95
CA LEU A 3 2.82 29.65 -74.48
C LEU A 3 2.41 28.37 -73.70
N PHE A 4 3.06 27.80 -72.68
CA PHE A 4 4.15 28.12 -71.73
C PHE A 4 4.70 26.76 -71.20
N VAL A 5 6.03 26.52 -71.14
CA VAL A 5 6.90 26.39 -69.93
C VAL A 5 6.62 25.17 -69.00
N ARG A 6 7.54 24.16 -68.94
CA ARG A 6 8.52 23.83 -67.85
C ARG A 6 7.90 23.78 -66.43
N ARG A 7 8.10 22.80 -65.53
CA ARG A 7 9.27 21.96 -65.17
C ARG A 7 8.82 20.87 -64.15
N PRO A 8 9.65 19.85 -63.87
CA PRO A 8 9.33 18.69 -63.04
C PRO A 8 9.66 18.89 -61.55
N GLY A 9 9.12 17.98 -60.72
CA GLY A 9 9.75 17.58 -59.46
C GLY A 9 9.19 18.22 -58.19
N CYS A 10 8.33 17.50 -57.49
CA CYS A 10 8.20 17.61 -56.04
C CYS A 10 7.96 16.20 -55.48
N ALA A 11 9.07 15.51 -55.20
CA ALA A 11 9.06 14.33 -54.36
C ALA A 11 8.86 14.79 -52.91
N ALA A 12 7.64 14.69 -52.41
CA ALA A 12 7.34 14.92 -51.01
C ALA A 12 7.72 13.67 -50.21
N LEU A 13 8.86 13.72 -49.53
CA LEU A 13 9.27 12.73 -48.53
C LEU A 13 8.41 12.91 -47.28
N LEU A 14 7.44 12.02 -47.08
CA LEU A 14 6.70 11.87 -45.83
C LEU A 14 7.61 11.20 -44.80
N ALA A 15 8.26 12.00 -43.96
CA ALA A 15 8.95 11.53 -42.77
C ALA A 15 7.91 11.15 -41.69
N LEU A 16 7.57 9.87 -41.63
CA LEU A 16 6.79 9.28 -40.53
C LEU A 16 7.66 9.21 -39.27
N CYS A 17 7.54 10.21 -38.40
CA CYS A 17 8.06 10.14 -37.03
C CYS A 17 7.22 9.14 -36.22
N PHE A 18 7.64 7.87 -36.18
CA PHE A 18 7.16 6.92 -35.19
C PHE A 18 7.73 7.29 -33.82
N GLY A 19 6.93 7.98 -33.02
CA GLY A 19 7.21 8.17 -31.59
C GLY A 19 7.19 6.81 -30.89
N VAL A 20 8.35 6.36 -30.41
CA VAL A 20 8.47 5.19 -29.56
C VAL A 20 7.82 5.52 -28.22
N LEU A 21 6.58 5.08 -28.03
CA LEU A 21 5.94 5.00 -26.72
C LEU A 21 6.70 3.91 -25.95
N ALA A 22 7.63 4.32 -25.09
CA ALA A 22 8.26 3.45 -24.12
C ALA A 22 7.19 3.02 -23.10
N THR A 23 6.51 1.91 -23.39
CA THR A 23 5.66 1.22 -22.42
C THR A 23 6.59 0.65 -21.36
N THR A 24 6.63 1.25 -20.17
CA THR A 24 7.25 0.66 -19.00
C THR A 24 6.54 -0.67 -18.72
N SER A 25 7.27 -1.78 -18.86
CA SER A 25 6.80 -3.12 -18.49
C SER A 25 6.60 -3.16 -16.97
N ALA A 26 5.34 -3.12 -16.51
CA ALA A 26 5.01 -3.46 -15.14
C ALA A 26 5.04 -5.00 -15.02
N HIS A 27 5.91 -5.52 -14.16
CA HIS A 27 5.95 -6.94 -13.83
C HIS A 27 4.89 -7.20 -12.76
N ALA A 28 4.22 -8.36 -12.82
CA ALA A 28 3.24 -8.73 -11.79
C ALA A 28 3.86 -8.79 -10.38
N ASP A 29 5.16 -9.08 -10.30
CA ASP A 29 5.96 -9.08 -9.07
C ASP A 29 6.21 -7.67 -8.50
N ASP A 30 5.93 -6.60 -9.25
CA ASP A 30 6.03 -5.21 -8.76
C ASP A 30 4.86 -4.83 -7.83
N THR A 31 3.92 -5.75 -7.58
CA THR A 31 2.80 -5.52 -6.66
C THR A 31 3.34 -5.35 -5.24
N PRO A 32 3.08 -4.20 -4.58
CA PRO A 32 3.55 -3.97 -3.21
C PRO A 32 3.07 -5.07 -2.25
N SER A 33 4.02 -5.75 -1.59
CA SER A 33 3.75 -6.84 -0.66
C SER A 33 3.24 -6.33 0.70
N PRO A 34 2.12 -6.86 1.24
CA PRO A 34 1.66 -6.57 2.59
C PRO A 34 2.73 -6.84 3.65
N CYS A 35 3.52 -7.91 3.49
CA CYS A 35 4.58 -8.26 4.42
C CYS A 35 5.71 -7.25 4.45
N ASP A 36 6.14 -6.75 3.29
CA ASP A 36 7.24 -5.78 3.23
C ASP A 36 6.81 -4.44 3.86
N ALA A 37 5.57 -4.03 3.62
CA ALA A 37 4.99 -2.86 4.28
C ALA A 37 4.89 -3.05 5.80
N LEU A 38 4.35 -4.17 6.29
CA LEU A 38 4.25 -4.45 7.73
C LEU A 38 5.62 -4.44 8.41
N LYS A 39 6.61 -5.13 7.83
CA LYS A 39 7.99 -5.18 8.35
C LYS A 39 8.61 -3.79 8.39
N ARG A 40 8.45 -3.01 7.33
CA ARG A 40 8.95 -1.63 7.26
C ARG A 40 8.33 -0.73 8.33
N ILE A 41 7.01 -0.79 8.50
CA ILE A 41 6.31 0.04 9.50
C ILE A 41 6.75 -0.35 10.92
N VAL A 42 6.81 -1.65 11.22
CA VAL A 42 7.24 -2.14 12.55
C VAL A 42 8.71 -1.81 12.82
N ALA A 43 9.58 -1.87 11.83
CA ALA A 43 11.00 -1.52 11.96
C ALA A 43 11.23 -0.02 12.25
N ALA A 44 10.25 0.85 11.99
CA ALA A 44 10.33 2.26 12.35
C ALA A 44 10.10 2.50 13.85
N ALA A 45 9.54 1.54 14.59
CA ALA A 45 9.34 1.69 16.03
C ALA A 45 10.69 1.92 16.77
N PRO A 46 10.72 2.75 17.83
CA PRO A 46 9.58 3.43 18.43
C PRO A 46 9.29 4.82 17.83
N ASN A 47 9.87 5.19 16.69
CA ASN A 47 9.72 6.51 16.07
C ASN A 47 9.26 6.43 14.61
N PHE A 48 7.96 6.63 14.38
CA PHE A 48 7.35 6.47 13.06
C PHE A 48 7.44 7.72 12.18
N SER A 49 8.11 8.80 12.61
CA SER A 49 8.20 10.06 11.85
C SER A 49 8.89 9.94 10.48
N SER A 50 9.62 8.85 10.21
CA SER A 50 10.21 8.56 8.90
C SER A 50 9.22 7.97 7.89
N LEU A 51 8.05 7.54 8.36
CA LEU A 51 7.00 6.97 7.53
C LEU A 51 6.11 8.07 6.93
N SER A 52 5.52 7.74 5.80
CA SER A 52 4.58 8.55 5.05
C SER A 52 3.26 7.80 4.86
N ALA A 53 2.27 8.44 4.26
CA ALA A 53 0.98 7.81 3.99
C ALA A 53 1.08 6.61 3.03
N ILE A 54 2.10 6.53 2.18
CA ILE A 54 2.21 5.46 1.18
C ILE A 54 2.67 4.12 1.78
N ASP A 55 3.40 4.16 2.90
CA ASP A 55 4.02 2.98 3.49
C ASP A 55 3.00 1.93 3.96
N GLY A 56 1.80 2.35 4.34
CA GLY A 56 0.70 1.45 4.77
C GLY A 56 -0.25 1.01 3.68
N ARG A 57 -0.12 1.55 2.46
CA ARG A 57 -1.08 1.26 1.38
C ARG A 57 -1.09 -0.21 0.99
N ALA A 58 0.08 -0.84 0.93
CA ALA A 58 0.19 -2.26 0.56
C ALA A 58 -0.45 -3.20 1.58
N VAL A 59 -0.54 -2.80 2.86
CA VAL A 59 -1.21 -3.60 3.91
C VAL A 59 -2.72 -3.62 3.70
N ALA A 60 -3.29 -2.51 3.24
CA ALA A 60 -4.72 -2.39 3.02
C ALA A 60 -5.17 -2.96 1.66
N LEU A 61 -4.31 -2.90 0.64
CA LEU A 61 -4.64 -3.19 -0.76
C LEU A 61 -5.39 -4.52 -1.01
N PRO A 62 -5.04 -5.66 -0.37
CA PRO A 62 -5.79 -6.90 -0.54
C PRO A 62 -7.24 -6.82 -0.05
N TYR A 63 -7.52 -5.87 0.84
CA TYR A 63 -8.78 -5.70 1.54
C TYR A 63 -9.49 -4.40 1.21
N GLY A 64 -8.86 -3.41 0.58
CA GLY A 64 -9.47 -2.11 0.31
C GLY A 64 -8.54 -1.15 -0.43
N ASP A 65 -9.11 -0.27 -1.27
CA ASP A 65 -8.31 0.60 -2.15
C ASP A 65 -8.22 2.06 -1.66
N ASP A 66 -9.02 2.45 -0.67
CA ASP A 66 -9.18 3.84 -0.18
C ASP A 66 -8.38 4.14 1.10
N ALA A 67 -7.27 3.42 1.31
CA ALA A 67 -6.46 3.53 2.51
C ALA A 67 -5.95 4.96 2.75
N LYS A 68 -6.23 5.46 3.95
CA LYS A 68 -5.72 6.74 4.47
C LYS A 68 -4.83 6.45 5.66
N CYS A 69 -3.55 6.76 5.51
CA CYS A 69 -2.55 6.53 6.55
C CYS A 69 -1.90 7.83 7.02
N ALA A 70 -1.47 7.84 8.27
CA ALA A 70 -0.76 8.96 8.88
C ALA A 70 0.28 8.43 9.89
N ALA A 71 1.44 9.07 9.89
CA ALA A 71 2.50 8.84 10.85
C ALA A 71 2.57 9.96 11.88
N SER A 72 2.99 9.60 13.09
CA SER A 72 3.41 10.52 14.13
C SER A 72 4.68 10.01 14.78
N GLN A 73 5.22 10.73 15.77
CA GLN A 73 6.41 10.26 16.47
C GLN A 73 6.20 8.93 17.21
N THR A 74 4.98 8.62 17.68
CA THR A 74 4.73 7.46 18.54
C THR A 74 3.81 6.42 17.93
N ASN A 75 3.17 6.72 16.78
CA ASN A 75 2.30 5.77 16.11
C ASN A 75 2.28 5.92 14.59
N TYR A 76 1.85 4.85 13.95
CA TYR A 76 1.43 4.82 12.56
C TYR A 76 0.00 4.27 12.48
N ARG A 77 -0.87 4.94 11.73
CA ARG A 77 -2.29 4.56 11.64
C ARG A 77 -2.76 4.57 10.21
N CYS A 78 -3.53 3.56 9.83
CA CYS A 78 -4.26 3.48 8.57
C CYS A 78 -5.75 3.20 8.80
N THR A 79 -6.60 3.73 7.93
CA THR A 79 -8.03 3.41 7.86
C THR A 79 -8.48 3.20 6.42
N TRP A 80 -9.33 2.21 6.17
CA TRP A 80 -9.86 1.92 4.83
C TRP A 80 -11.26 1.28 4.90
N THR A 81 -11.96 1.25 3.77
CA THR A 81 -13.19 0.49 3.54
C THR A 81 -12.82 -0.90 3.05
N PRO A 82 -13.34 -1.99 3.65
CA PRO A 82 -13.11 -3.32 3.15
C PRO A 82 -13.84 -3.59 1.80
N HIS A 83 -13.23 -4.42 0.95
CA HIS A 83 -13.74 -4.90 -0.33
C HIS A 83 -14.83 -5.95 -0.13
N GLY A 84 -16.10 -5.55 -0.24
CA GLY A 84 -17.23 -6.47 -0.08
C GLY A 84 -17.27 -7.21 1.26
N GLY A 85 -18.30 -8.03 1.46
CA GLY A 85 -18.40 -8.92 2.64
C GLY A 85 -18.55 -8.19 4.00
N ALA A 86 -18.40 -8.96 5.08
CA ALA A 86 -18.44 -8.43 6.44
C ALA A 86 -17.06 -7.87 6.84
N SER A 87 -17.02 -6.74 7.55
CA SER A 87 -15.76 -6.18 8.06
C SER A 87 -14.97 -7.15 8.97
N ALA A 88 -15.66 -8.13 9.57
CA ALA A 88 -15.02 -9.19 10.36
C ALA A 88 -14.13 -10.10 9.51
N ASP A 89 -14.53 -10.47 8.29
CA ASP A 89 -13.76 -11.36 7.43
C ASP A 89 -12.48 -10.67 6.93
N ALA A 90 -12.62 -9.40 6.51
CA ALA A 90 -11.47 -8.59 6.15
C ALA A 90 -10.51 -8.36 7.33
N LEU A 91 -11.05 -8.17 8.54
CA LEU A 91 -10.23 -8.07 9.75
C LEU A 91 -9.45 -9.36 10.04
N GLN A 92 -10.06 -10.52 9.84
CA GLN A 92 -9.38 -11.82 9.98
C GLN A 92 -8.26 -11.99 8.94
N GLY A 93 -8.49 -11.54 7.70
CA GLY A 93 -7.45 -11.49 6.68
C GLY A 93 -6.24 -10.68 7.14
N VAL A 94 -6.46 -9.44 7.57
CA VAL A 94 -5.39 -8.55 8.08
C VAL A 94 -4.64 -9.21 9.24
N ALA A 95 -5.36 -9.89 10.15
CA ALA A 95 -4.74 -10.60 11.27
C ALA A 95 -3.84 -11.76 10.80
N ALA A 96 -4.28 -12.49 9.77
CA ALA A 96 -3.50 -13.57 9.17
C ALA A 96 -2.22 -13.03 8.50
N ASP A 97 -2.30 -11.91 7.80
CA ASP A 97 -1.13 -11.23 7.22
C ASP A 97 -0.16 -10.78 8.32
N ILE A 98 -0.65 -10.16 9.41
CA ILE A 98 0.20 -9.78 10.55
C ILE A 98 0.93 -11.00 11.12
N ALA A 99 0.21 -12.10 11.39
CA ALA A 99 0.80 -13.31 11.96
C ALA A 99 1.81 -13.99 11.00
N SER A 100 1.53 -13.97 9.70
CA SER A 100 2.40 -14.55 8.67
C SER A 100 3.67 -13.73 8.45
N CYS A 101 3.52 -12.40 8.38
CA CYS A 101 4.61 -11.51 8.01
C CYS A 101 5.53 -11.13 9.19
N LEU A 102 5.03 -11.24 10.43
CA LEU A 102 5.74 -10.87 11.66
C LEU A 102 5.82 -12.07 12.62
N PRO A 103 6.72 -13.03 12.38
CA PRO A 103 6.78 -14.29 13.13
C PRO A 103 7.10 -14.12 14.62
N ASP A 104 7.72 -13.00 15.01
CA ASP A 104 8.06 -12.69 16.41
C ASP A 104 6.91 -11.98 17.16
N ALA A 105 5.78 -11.71 16.48
CA ALA A 105 4.63 -11.08 17.10
C ALA A 105 3.83 -12.08 17.95
N THR A 106 3.57 -11.71 19.20
CA THR A 106 2.64 -12.46 20.05
C THR A 106 1.22 -11.94 19.83
N HIS A 107 0.31 -12.83 19.48
CA HIS A 107 -1.13 -12.54 19.38
C HIS A 107 -1.79 -12.71 20.75
N ASP A 108 -2.26 -11.61 21.37
CA ASP A 108 -2.81 -11.63 22.74
C ASP A 108 -4.31 -11.26 22.82
N GLN A 109 -4.91 -10.77 21.73
CA GLN A 109 -6.35 -10.63 21.62
C GLN A 109 -6.86 -11.03 20.25
N ASN A 110 -7.83 -11.96 20.23
CA ASN A 110 -8.57 -12.38 19.06
C ASN A 110 -10.08 -12.22 19.30
N SER A 111 -10.69 -11.18 18.73
CA SER A 111 -12.13 -10.97 18.78
C SER A 111 -12.70 -10.57 17.42
N PRO A 112 -13.99 -10.79 17.14
CA PRO A 112 -14.57 -10.48 15.83
C PRO A 112 -14.43 -9.01 15.39
N ALA A 113 -14.24 -8.08 16.33
CA ALA A 113 -14.12 -6.65 16.07
C ALA A 113 -12.71 -6.09 16.30
N ARG A 114 -11.79 -6.85 16.91
CA ARG A 114 -10.43 -6.41 17.24
C ARG A 114 -9.45 -7.56 17.34
N GLN A 115 -8.27 -7.34 16.77
CA GLN A 115 -7.11 -8.23 16.77
C GLN A 115 -5.94 -7.42 17.34
N HIS A 116 -5.16 -7.99 18.26
CA HIS A 116 -4.05 -7.30 18.88
C HIS A 116 -2.82 -8.19 18.97
N PHE A 117 -1.69 -7.62 18.58
CA PHE A 117 -0.39 -8.26 18.61
C PHE A 117 0.61 -7.33 19.28
N TYR A 118 1.68 -7.90 19.82
CA TYR A 118 2.84 -7.12 20.24
C TYR A 118 4.15 -7.80 19.86
N LEU A 119 5.19 -6.99 19.65
CA LEU A 119 6.57 -7.42 19.47
C LEU A 119 7.44 -6.84 20.59
N GLY A 120 8.50 -7.55 20.95
CA GLY A 120 9.50 -7.08 21.91
C GLY A 120 9.14 -7.30 23.38
N ALA A 121 10.07 -6.91 24.24
CA ALA A 121 9.96 -7.09 25.69
C ALA A 121 9.03 -6.05 26.32
N ARG A 122 8.46 -6.38 27.49
CA ARG A 122 7.66 -5.44 28.28
C ARG A 122 8.50 -4.18 28.58
N GLY A 123 7.95 -3.01 28.31
CA GLY A 123 8.64 -1.72 28.44
C GLY A 123 9.27 -1.19 27.15
N ALA A 124 9.39 -2.02 26.10
CA ALA A 124 9.88 -1.61 24.78
C ALA A 124 9.11 -2.34 23.67
N ARG A 125 7.78 -2.40 23.82
CA ARG A 125 6.90 -3.10 22.88
C ARG A 125 6.53 -2.23 21.69
N THR A 126 6.43 -2.88 20.54
CA THR A 126 5.62 -2.40 19.42
C THR A 126 4.27 -3.09 19.48
N GLU A 127 3.20 -2.33 19.67
CA GLU A 127 1.82 -2.83 19.72
C GLU A 127 1.16 -2.64 18.36
N ILE A 128 0.44 -3.66 17.88
CA ILE A 128 -0.24 -3.66 16.59
C ILE A 128 -1.70 -4.00 16.85
N THR A 129 -2.60 -3.06 16.57
CA THR A 129 -4.05 -3.26 16.65
C THR A 129 -4.66 -3.19 15.26
N ALA A 130 -5.37 -4.24 14.85
CA ALA A 130 -6.32 -4.17 13.75
C ALA A 130 -7.74 -4.24 14.31
N ALA A 131 -8.63 -3.35 13.89
CA ALA A 131 -9.98 -3.28 14.44
C ALA A 131 -10.99 -2.72 13.44
N GLN A 132 -12.27 -3.01 13.69
CA GLN A 132 -13.37 -2.30 13.03
C GLN A 132 -13.46 -0.86 13.58
N ALA A 133 -13.65 0.10 12.68
CA ALA A 133 -13.78 1.52 12.97
C ALA A 133 -15.15 2.07 12.56
N GLY A 134 -16.21 1.34 12.90
CA GLY A 134 -17.58 1.57 12.47
C GLY A 134 -18.10 0.42 11.60
N SER A 135 -19.30 0.59 11.03
CA SER A 135 -20.02 -0.49 10.33
C SER A 135 -19.36 -0.95 9.02
N ASN A 136 -18.46 -0.16 8.44
CA ASN A 136 -17.81 -0.49 7.17
C ASN A 136 -16.41 0.14 7.03
N LYS A 137 -15.64 0.13 8.11
CA LYS A 137 -14.27 0.65 8.12
C LYS A 137 -13.38 -0.26 8.94
N LEU A 138 -12.17 -0.48 8.45
CA LEU A 138 -11.09 -1.07 9.21
C LEU A 138 -10.08 0.00 9.59
N LYS A 139 -9.39 -0.25 10.70
CA LYS A 139 -8.31 0.57 11.22
C LYS A 139 -7.16 -0.33 11.64
N LEU A 140 -5.96 0.02 11.20
CA LEU A 140 -4.69 -0.51 11.69
C LEU A 140 -4.00 0.60 12.47
N GLU A 141 -3.60 0.33 13.71
CA GLU A 141 -2.81 1.24 14.55
C GLU A 141 -1.59 0.50 15.09
N ILE A 142 -0.43 1.10 14.92
CA ILE A 142 0.85 0.56 15.39
C ILE A 142 1.47 1.60 16.31
N TYR A 143 1.76 1.22 17.56
CA TYR A 143 2.33 2.09 18.59
C TYR A 143 3.70 1.58 19.02
N GLY A 144 4.62 2.50 19.27
CA GLY A 144 5.92 2.20 19.87
C GLY A 144 5.98 2.72 21.29
N SER A 145 6.19 1.83 22.26
CA SER A 145 6.51 2.22 23.64
C SER A 145 8.02 2.44 23.81
N ARG A 146 8.40 3.30 24.75
CA ARG A 146 9.79 3.58 25.14
C ARG A 146 9.98 3.30 26.62
#